data_AF-A0A7J6QL26-F1
#
_entry.id   AF-A0A7J6QL26-F1
#
_cell.length_a   1.000
_cell.length_b   1.000
_cell.length_c   1.000
_cell.angle_alpha   90.00
_cell.angle_beta   90.00
_cell.angle_gamma   90.00
#
_symmetry.space_group_name_H-M   'P 1'
#
loop_
_entity.id
_entity.type
_entity.pdbx_description
1 polymer ?
#
loop_
_entity_poly.entity_id
_entity_poly.type
_entity_poly.pdbx_seq_one_letter_code
_entity_poly.pdbx_strand_id
1 'polypeptide(L)'
;MNGLRDGVANLLSQTNADVNTVLTRGCPFEGLRDVHDPSLETVKFVREAKILVIGAGGLGCEILKDLALSGFTDIHVIDMDNVDVTNLNRQFLFREADIGLSKAKVAATFVNDRCAHLGVHVTPYHGKIQDFGPDFYEQFFLIIAGLDNIPARRWLN
;
A
#
# COMPACT_ATOMS: atom_id res chain seq x y z
N MET A 1 -8.30 -1.00 34.78
CA MET A 1 -7.57 -0.39 33.65
C MET A 1 -6.52 -1.30 32.99
N ASN A 2 -6.41 -2.58 33.35
CA ASN A 2 -5.39 -3.49 32.76
C ASN A 2 -5.89 -4.31 31.55
N GLY A 3 -7.21 -4.45 31.33
CA GLY A 3 -7.73 -5.32 30.27
C GLY A 3 -7.54 -4.84 28.83
N LEU A 4 -7.38 -3.53 28.60
CA LEU A 4 -7.16 -2.99 27.24
C LEU A 4 -5.74 -3.27 26.74
N ARG A 5 -4.73 -3.17 27.62
CA ARG A 5 -3.32 -3.43 27.28
C ARG A 5 -3.07 -4.91 26.99
N ASP A 6 -3.72 -5.80 27.73
CA ASP A 6 -3.58 -7.25 27.54
C ASP A 6 -4.29 -7.75 26.27
N GLY A 7 -5.44 -7.15 25.91
CA GLY A 7 -6.16 -7.47 24.67
C GLY A 7 -5.44 -6.96 23.42
N VAL A 8 -4.88 -5.76 23.49
CA VAL A 8 -4.03 -5.19 22.43
C VAL A 8 -2.75 -6.03 22.30
N ALA A 9 -2.05 -6.33 23.39
CA ALA A 9 -0.86 -7.21 23.36
C ALA A 9 -1.12 -8.58 22.72
N ASN A 10 -2.30 -9.18 22.92
CA ASN A 10 -2.65 -10.47 22.30
C ASN A 10 -2.86 -10.36 20.77
N LEU A 11 -3.52 -9.32 20.27
CA LEU A 11 -3.66 -9.08 18.82
C LEU A 11 -2.31 -8.67 18.17
N LEU A 12 -1.51 -7.90 18.91
CA LEU A 12 -0.17 -7.45 18.52
C LEU A 12 0.87 -8.58 18.53
N SER A 13 0.71 -9.60 19.40
CA SER A 13 1.63 -10.74 19.51
C SER A 13 1.42 -11.82 18.44
N GLN A 14 0.29 -11.80 17.74
CA GLN A 14 -0.08 -12.80 16.74
C GLN A 14 0.24 -12.37 15.30
N THR A 15 0.69 -11.14 15.07
CA THR A 15 0.80 -10.57 13.72
C THR A 15 2.22 -10.04 13.44
N ASN A 16 2.95 -10.76 12.59
CA ASN A 16 4.34 -10.50 12.17
C ASN A 16 4.51 -9.29 11.24
N ALA A 17 3.73 -8.25 11.44
CA ALA A 17 3.70 -7.15 10.51
C ALA A 17 4.01 -5.83 11.19
N ASP A 18 5.01 -5.15 10.62
CA ASP A 18 5.82 -4.04 11.12
C ASP A 18 5.03 -2.74 11.41
N VAL A 19 3.70 -2.79 11.38
CA VAL A 19 2.85 -1.73 11.93
C VAL A 19 3.23 -1.47 13.38
N ASN A 20 3.59 -2.51 14.13
CA ASN A 20 4.10 -2.35 15.49
C ASN A 20 5.35 -1.48 15.51
N THR A 21 6.32 -1.69 14.62
CA THR A 21 7.52 -0.83 14.58
C THR A 21 7.22 0.60 14.19
N VAL A 22 6.21 0.89 13.35
CA VAL A 22 5.82 2.27 13.06
C VAL A 22 5.07 2.89 14.25
N LEU A 23 4.19 2.12 14.87
CA LEU A 23 3.27 2.56 15.92
C LEU A 23 3.88 2.60 17.33
N THR A 24 4.89 1.77 17.58
CA THR A 24 5.60 1.62 18.86
C THR A 24 7.06 2.04 18.78
N ARG A 25 7.52 2.59 17.64
CA ARG A 25 8.83 3.22 17.56
C ARG A 25 8.88 4.37 18.54
N GLY A 26 9.79 4.26 19.50
CA GLY A 26 10.11 5.36 20.38
C GLY A 26 10.51 6.57 19.55
N CYS A 27 9.79 7.66 19.73
CA CYS A 27 10.06 8.94 19.10
C CYS A 27 10.33 9.98 20.20
N PRO A 28 10.93 11.14 19.87
CA PRO A 28 11.12 12.22 20.85
C PRO A 28 9.81 12.71 21.50
N PHE A 29 8.66 12.30 20.97
CA PHE A 29 7.32 12.61 21.47
C PHE A 29 6.71 11.48 22.31
N GLU A 30 7.43 10.37 22.51
CA GLU A 30 7.03 9.26 23.36
C GLU A 30 6.91 9.72 24.83
N GLY A 31 5.76 9.46 25.47
CA GLY A 31 5.50 9.86 26.85
C GLY A 31 4.99 11.30 27.05
N LEU A 32 4.87 12.10 25.97
CA LEU A 32 4.03 13.31 25.99
C LEU A 32 2.57 12.83 26.03
N ARG A 33 1.97 12.85 27.22
CA ARG A 33 0.58 12.40 27.46
C ARG A 33 -0.37 13.03 26.43
N ASP A 34 -1.28 12.18 25.92
CA ASP A 34 -2.42 12.46 25.02
C ASP A 34 -2.20 12.50 23.49
N VAL A 35 -1.00 12.22 22.94
CA VAL A 35 -0.76 12.51 21.51
C VAL A 35 -0.57 11.32 20.56
N HIS A 36 -0.18 10.10 20.99
CA HIS A 36 -0.05 9.00 20.02
C HIS A 36 -0.14 7.60 20.63
N ASP A 37 -1.35 7.18 21.00
CA ASP A 37 -1.69 5.76 21.09
C ASP A 37 -2.52 5.43 19.82
N PRO A 38 -1.96 4.70 18.85
CA PRO A 38 -2.73 4.25 17.70
C PRO A 38 -3.75 3.25 18.23
N SER A 39 -4.96 3.75 18.41
CA SER A 39 -6.06 2.99 18.98
C SER A 39 -6.19 1.63 18.30
N LEU A 40 -6.68 0.63 19.02
CA LEU A 40 -6.93 -0.70 18.45
C LEU A 40 -7.79 -0.63 17.18
N GLU A 41 -8.70 0.32 17.12
CA GLU A 41 -9.55 0.58 15.95
C GLU A 41 -8.74 1.09 14.75
N THR A 42 -7.74 1.95 14.96
CA THR A 42 -6.82 2.39 13.91
C THR A 42 -6.00 1.23 13.36
N VAL A 43 -5.49 0.36 14.23
CA VAL A 43 -4.73 -0.82 13.82
C VAL A 43 -5.58 -1.77 12.99
N LYS A 44 -6.80 -2.07 13.44
CA LYS A 44 -7.77 -2.89 12.68
C LYS A 44 -8.08 -2.26 11.34
N PHE A 45 -8.39 -0.97 11.33
CA PHE A 45 -8.68 -0.22 10.11
C PHE A 45 -7.56 -0.36 9.08
N VAL A 46 -6.29 -0.12 9.46
CA VAL A 46 -5.15 -0.24 8.54
C VAL A 46 -5.04 -1.65 7.94
N ARG A 47 -5.35 -2.70 8.71
CA ARG A 47 -5.31 -4.10 8.24
C ARG A 47 -6.47 -4.47 7.32
N GLU A 48 -7.65 -3.99 7.63
CA GLU A 48 -8.88 -4.38 6.93
C GLU A 48 -9.20 -3.46 5.74
N ALA A 49 -8.61 -2.25 5.71
CA ALA A 49 -8.86 -1.30 4.64
C ALA A 49 -8.31 -1.80 3.30
N LYS A 50 -9.22 -1.84 2.31
CA LYS A 50 -8.91 -2.17 0.93
C LYS A 50 -8.51 -0.91 0.17
N ILE A 51 -7.26 -0.84 -0.30
CA ILE A 51 -6.68 0.36 -0.90
C ILE A 51 -6.45 0.15 -2.39
N LEU A 52 -6.85 1.09 -3.24
CA LEU A 52 -6.52 1.10 -4.66
C LEU A 52 -5.45 2.16 -4.96
N VAL A 53 -4.35 1.74 -5.55
CA VAL A 53 -3.32 2.62 -6.10
C VAL A 53 -3.48 2.67 -7.62
N ILE A 54 -3.60 3.87 -8.17
CA ILE A 54 -3.71 4.09 -9.61
C ILE A 54 -2.38 4.62 -10.14
N GLY A 55 -1.70 3.82 -10.94
CA GLY A 55 -0.37 4.06 -11.47
C GLY A 55 0.71 3.39 -10.61
N ALA A 56 1.59 2.64 -11.27
CA ALA A 56 2.80 2.01 -10.75
C ALA A 56 4.07 2.69 -11.31
N GLY A 57 3.97 3.99 -11.64
CA GLY A 57 5.10 4.84 -12.00
C GLY A 57 5.98 5.20 -10.80
N GLY A 58 6.78 6.28 -10.90
CA GLY A 58 7.72 6.68 -9.84
C GLY A 58 7.02 6.91 -8.48
N LEU A 59 5.96 7.73 -8.49
CA LEU A 59 5.16 7.98 -7.29
C LEU A 59 4.40 6.73 -6.84
N GLY A 60 3.85 5.96 -7.77
CA GLY A 60 3.16 4.71 -7.49
C GLY A 60 4.03 3.68 -6.77
N CYS A 61 5.30 3.55 -7.19
CA CYS A 61 6.28 2.67 -6.54
C CYS A 61 6.49 3.03 -5.07
N GLU A 62 6.64 4.33 -4.76
CA GLU A 62 6.80 4.80 -3.38
C GLU A 62 5.54 4.57 -2.56
N ILE A 63 4.35 4.87 -3.11
CA ILE A 63 3.06 4.66 -2.43
C ILE A 63 2.87 3.18 -2.07
N LEU A 64 3.12 2.26 -3.01
CA LEU A 64 2.97 0.82 -2.76
C LEU A 64 3.90 0.35 -1.64
N LYS A 65 5.16 0.78 -1.68
CA LYS A 65 6.15 0.48 -0.63
C LYS A 65 5.72 1.07 0.72
N ASP A 66 5.29 2.32 0.76
CA ASP A 66 4.86 2.98 1.99
C ASP A 66 3.62 2.31 2.58
N LEU A 67 2.61 1.99 1.78
CA LEU A 67 1.41 1.28 2.25
C LEU A 67 1.76 -0.09 2.83
N ALA A 68 2.55 -0.89 2.09
CA ALA A 68 2.94 -2.23 2.53
C ALA A 68 3.75 -2.20 3.83
N LEU A 69 4.70 -1.26 3.96
CA LEU A 69 5.51 -1.11 5.17
C LEU A 69 4.76 -0.43 6.32
N SER A 70 3.67 0.30 6.03
CA SER A 70 2.81 0.94 7.03
C SER A 70 1.70 0.02 7.55
N GLY A 71 1.68 -1.25 7.15
CA GLY A 71 0.78 -2.26 7.70
C GLY A 71 -0.53 -2.49 6.94
N PHE A 72 -0.75 -1.80 5.82
CA PHE A 72 -1.86 -2.13 4.92
C PHE A 72 -1.62 -3.48 4.27
N THR A 73 -2.65 -4.34 4.29
CA THR A 73 -2.51 -5.72 3.82
C THR A 73 -3.30 -6.05 2.57
N ASP A 74 -4.35 -5.30 2.24
CA ASP A 74 -5.14 -5.50 1.01
C ASP A 74 -4.98 -4.29 0.07
N ILE A 75 -4.04 -4.41 -0.87
CA ILE A 75 -3.66 -3.34 -1.79
C ILE A 75 -3.97 -3.80 -3.22
N HIS A 76 -4.51 -2.92 -4.03
CA HIS A 76 -4.78 -3.15 -5.44
C HIS A 76 -4.01 -2.12 -6.25
N VAL A 77 -3.50 -2.49 -7.43
CA VAL A 77 -2.77 -1.56 -8.29
C VAL A 77 -3.23 -1.67 -9.74
N ILE A 78 -3.55 -0.54 -10.36
CA ILE A 78 -3.85 -0.44 -11.80
C ILE A 78 -2.70 0.28 -12.51
N ASP A 79 -2.17 -0.28 -13.59
CA ASP A 79 -1.30 0.44 -14.53
C ASP A 79 -1.42 -0.16 -15.94
N MET A 80 -1.58 0.69 -16.95
CA MET A 80 -1.72 0.28 -18.35
C MET A 80 -0.39 0.08 -19.07
N ASP A 81 0.71 0.57 -18.50
CA ASP A 81 2.01 0.55 -19.13
C ASP A 81 2.77 -0.75 -18.86
N ASN A 82 3.74 -0.99 -19.74
CA ASN A 82 4.80 -1.95 -19.51
C ASN A 82 6.08 -1.24 -19.03
N VAL A 83 6.95 -1.97 -18.36
CA VAL A 83 8.24 -1.48 -17.88
C VAL A 83 9.12 -1.13 -19.09
N ASP A 84 9.69 0.08 -19.06
CA ASP A 84 10.66 0.56 -20.04
C ASP A 84 12.02 0.84 -19.37
N VAL A 85 13.12 0.76 -20.13
CA VAL A 85 14.47 1.05 -19.62
C VAL A 85 14.58 2.43 -18.98
N THR A 86 13.88 3.43 -19.52
CA THR A 86 13.85 4.80 -19.00
C THR A 86 13.12 4.92 -17.66
N ASN A 87 12.46 3.86 -17.20
CA ASN A 87 11.74 3.83 -15.93
C ASN A 87 12.66 3.46 -14.76
N LEU A 88 13.70 2.66 -15.02
CA LEU A 88 14.55 2.04 -14.00
C LEU A 88 15.31 3.06 -13.14
N ASN A 89 15.51 4.27 -13.64
CA ASN A 89 16.21 5.33 -12.91
C ASN A 89 15.44 5.89 -11.69
N ARG A 90 14.12 5.63 -11.61
CA ARG A 90 13.25 6.19 -10.55
C ARG A 90 12.13 5.27 -10.08
N GLN A 91 11.93 4.13 -10.75
CA GLN A 91 10.89 3.15 -10.41
C GLN A 91 11.57 1.89 -9.85
N PHE A 92 11.99 1.98 -8.59
CA PHE A 92 12.87 1.00 -7.95
C PHE A 92 12.24 -0.39 -7.73
N LEU A 93 10.94 -0.57 -8.02
CA LEU A 93 10.28 -1.88 -8.01
C LEU A 93 10.63 -2.72 -9.24
N PHE A 94 11.24 -2.13 -10.28
CA PHE A 94 11.53 -2.80 -11.55
C PHE A 94 13.01 -3.08 -11.75
N ARG A 95 13.33 -4.11 -12.54
CA ARG A 95 14.68 -4.52 -12.93
C ARG A 95 14.79 -4.59 -14.46
N GLU A 96 16.01 -4.68 -14.99
CA GLU A 96 16.24 -4.86 -16.43
C GLU A 96 15.53 -6.10 -17.01
N ALA A 97 15.46 -7.18 -16.22
CA ALA A 97 14.75 -8.40 -16.61
C ALA A 97 13.23 -8.21 -16.77
N ASP A 98 12.67 -7.12 -16.23
CA ASP A 98 11.24 -6.86 -16.27
C ASP A 98 10.81 -6.03 -17.48
N ILE A 99 11.76 -5.55 -18.30
CA ILE A 99 11.46 -4.71 -19.47
C ILE A 99 10.47 -5.40 -20.40
N GLY A 100 9.42 -4.67 -20.79
CA GLY A 100 8.32 -5.17 -21.62
C GLY A 100 7.21 -5.89 -20.86
N LEU A 101 7.38 -6.19 -19.57
CA LEU A 101 6.33 -6.75 -18.72
C LEU A 101 5.44 -5.66 -18.14
N SER A 102 4.21 -6.02 -17.77
CA SER A 102 3.24 -5.11 -17.15
C SER A 102 3.77 -4.52 -15.84
N LYS A 103 3.79 -3.18 -15.72
CA LYS A 103 4.21 -2.50 -14.48
C LYS A 103 3.39 -2.94 -13.28
N ALA A 104 2.08 -3.01 -13.43
CA ALA A 104 1.17 -3.42 -12.35
C ALA A 104 1.54 -4.82 -11.82
N LYS A 105 1.73 -5.79 -12.72
CA LYS A 105 2.05 -7.19 -12.35
C LYS A 105 3.43 -7.30 -11.70
N VAL A 106 4.45 -6.65 -12.27
CA VAL A 106 5.81 -6.68 -11.72
C VAL A 106 5.86 -5.99 -10.36
N ALA A 107 5.23 -4.82 -10.21
CA ALA A 107 5.19 -4.09 -8.95
C ALA A 107 4.51 -4.91 -7.85
N ALA A 108 3.36 -5.53 -8.16
CA ALA A 108 2.66 -6.40 -7.22
C ALA A 108 3.50 -7.61 -6.81
N THR A 109 4.12 -8.30 -7.77
CA THR A 109 5.01 -9.44 -7.51
C THR A 109 6.16 -9.04 -6.60
N PHE A 110 6.84 -7.94 -6.93
CA PHE A 110 7.96 -7.42 -6.15
C PHE A 110 7.57 -7.13 -4.69
N VAL A 111 6.45 -6.42 -4.49
CA VAL A 111 5.99 -6.07 -3.13
C VAL A 111 5.55 -7.33 -2.38
N ASN A 112 4.78 -8.22 -3.00
CA ASN A 112 4.34 -9.48 -2.40
C ASN A 112 5.51 -10.34 -1.95
N ASP A 113 6.55 -10.49 -2.79
CA ASP A 113 7.73 -11.27 -2.44
C ASP A 113 8.54 -10.61 -1.33
N ARG A 114 8.78 -9.30 -1.44
CA ARG A 114 9.63 -8.57 -0.48
C ARG A 114 8.97 -8.43 0.89
N CYS A 115 7.66 -8.34 0.92
CA CYS A 115 6.86 -8.05 2.11
C CYS A 115 5.98 -9.24 2.54
N ALA A 116 6.18 -10.45 2.00
CA ALA A 116 5.39 -11.64 2.34
C ALA A 116 5.27 -11.89 3.85
N HIS A 117 6.36 -11.65 4.59
CA HIS A 117 6.41 -11.80 6.04
C HIS A 117 5.48 -10.82 6.80
N LEU A 118 5.08 -9.72 6.16
CA LEU A 118 4.16 -8.70 6.70
C LEU A 118 2.68 -9.01 6.41
N GLY A 119 2.39 -10.11 5.70
CA GLY A 119 1.02 -10.48 5.33
C GLY A 119 0.37 -9.55 4.32
N VAL A 120 1.14 -8.72 3.60
CA VAL A 120 0.60 -7.87 2.54
C VAL A 120 0.28 -8.69 1.29
N HIS A 121 -0.80 -8.32 0.62
CA HIS A 121 -1.18 -8.83 -0.68
C HIS A 121 -1.53 -7.67 -1.61
N VAL A 122 -0.79 -7.59 -2.72
CA VAL A 122 -1.02 -6.64 -3.79
C VAL A 122 -1.64 -7.36 -4.98
N THR A 123 -2.85 -6.96 -5.37
CA THR A 123 -3.57 -7.47 -6.54
C THR A 123 -3.35 -6.57 -7.76
N PRO A 124 -2.71 -7.05 -8.85
CA PRO A 124 -2.44 -6.24 -10.02
C PRO A 124 -3.55 -6.25 -11.06
N TYR A 125 -3.77 -5.11 -11.71
CA TYR A 125 -4.62 -4.94 -12.87
C TYR A 125 -3.85 -4.22 -13.97
N HIS A 126 -3.71 -4.89 -15.11
CA HIS A 126 -3.10 -4.28 -16.28
C HIS A 126 -4.19 -3.78 -17.21
N GLY A 127 -4.32 -2.46 -17.31
CA GLY A 127 -5.39 -1.84 -18.08
C GLY A 127 -5.54 -0.37 -17.77
N LYS A 128 -6.39 0.30 -18.53
CA LYS A 128 -6.73 1.69 -18.31
C LYS A 128 -7.73 1.79 -17.17
N ILE A 129 -7.72 2.92 -16.48
CA ILE A 129 -8.72 3.20 -15.43
C ILE A 129 -10.15 3.17 -15.98
N GLN A 130 -10.34 3.56 -17.24
CA GLN A 130 -11.63 3.55 -17.93
C GLN A 130 -12.19 2.14 -18.18
N ASP A 131 -11.37 1.09 -18.06
CA ASP A 131 -11.80 -0.28 -18.31
C ASP A 131 -12.60 -0.87 -17.13
N PHE A 132 -12.63 -0.17 -15.99
CA PHE A 132 -13.31 -0.60 -14.77
C PHE A 132 -14.58 0.22 -14.54
N GLY A 133 -15.67 -0.46 -14.17
CA GLY A 133 -16.95 0.17 -13.84
C GLY A 133 -17.04 0.70 -12.41
N PRO A 134 -18.11 1.45 -12.06
CA PRO A 134 -18.31 2.00 -10.71
C PRO A 134 -18.22 0.96 -9.60
N ASP A 135 -18.87 -0.21 -9.76
CA ASP A 135 -18.85 -1.31 -8.79
C ASP A 135 -17.44 -1.76 -8.41
N PHE A 136 -16.49 -1.66 -9.34
CA PHE A 136 -15.09 -1.95 -9.05
C PHE A 136 -14.50 -0.90 -8.12
N TYR A 137 -14.76 0.39 -8.31
CA TYR A 137 -14.18 1.45 -7.49
C TYR A 137 -14.83 1.54 -6.10
N GLU A 138 -16.13 1.24 -5.99
CA GLU A 138 -16.91 1.32 -4.75
C GLU A 138 -16.45 0.35 -3.65
N GLN A 139 -15.70 -0.70 -4.01
CA GLN A 139 -15.18 -1.67 -3.02
C GLN A 139 -13.97 -1.15 -2.22
N PHE A 140 -13.36 -0.04 -2.64
CA PHE A 140 -12.13 0.47 -2.04
C PHE A 140 -12.42 1.54 -0.99
N PHE A 141 -11.77 1.42 0.16
CA PHE A 141 -11.87 2.43 1.20
C PHE A 141 -11.17 3.73 0.79
N LEU A 142 -10.03 3.61 0.09
CA LEU A 142 -9.24 4.74 -0.38
C LEU A 142 -8.69 4.44 -1.77
N ILE A 143 -8.78 5.44 -2.65
CA ILE A 143 -8.16 5.44 -3.97
C ILE A 143 -7.06 6.50 -3.99
N ILE A 144 -5.83 6.10 -4.31
CA ILE A 144 -4.65 6.98 -4.34
C ILE A 144 -4.13 7.10 -5.77
N ALA A 145 -4.12 8.32 -6.30
CA ALA A 145 -3.69 8.60 -7.67
C ALA A 145 -2.18 8.89 -7.78
N GLY A 146 -1.42 7.93 -8.28
CA GLY A 146 -0.02 8.06 -8.74
C GLY A 146 0.10 8.48 -10.22
N LEU A 147 -0.84 9.30 -10.71
CA LEU A 147 -0.99 9.64 -12.13
C LEU A 147 -0.15 10.85 -12.55
N ASP A 148 0.35 10.86 -13.78
CA ASP A 148 1.23 11.90 -14.32
C ASP A 148 0.56 12.85 -15.34
N ASN A 149 -0.67 12.57 -15.75
CA ASN A 149 -1.38 13.35 -16.76
C ASN A 149 -2.74 13.86 -16.28
N ILE A 150 -3.11 15.05 -16.78
CA ILE A 150 -4.34 15.76 -16.39
C ILE A 150 -5.61 14.99 -16.78
N PRO A 151 -5.73 14.40 -18.00
CA PRO A 151 -6.95 13.69 -18.37
C PRO A 151 -7.30 12.52 -17.44
N ALA A 152 -6.33 11.70 -17.06
CA ALA A 152 -6.55 10.60 -16.14
C ALA A 152 -6.96 11.09 -14.74
N ARG A 153 -6.34 12.16 -14.24
CA ARG A 153 -6.71 12.77 -12.94
C ARG A 153 -8.14 13.32 -12.97
N ARG A 154 -8.57 13.92 -14.09
CA ARG A 154 -9.93 14.45 -14.26
C ARG A 154 -10.98 13.35 -14.47
N TRP A 155 -10.61 12.21 -15.03
CA TRP A 155 -11.56 11.10 -15.16
C TRP A 155 -11.88 10.48 -13.80
N LEU A 156 -10.90 10.50 -12.88
CA LEU A 156 -11.03 9.94 -11.54
C LEU A 156 -11.83 10.83 -10.56
N ASN A 157 -11.91 12.15 -10.79
CA ASN A 157 -12.55 13.13 -9.89
C ASN A 157 -13.74 13.82 -10.57
#